data_AF-A0A1H4ML41-F1
#
_entry.id   AF-A0A1H4ML41-F1
#
_cell.length_a   1.000
_cell.length_b   1.000
_cell.length_c   1.000
_cell.angle_alpha   90.00
_cell.angle_beta   90.00
_cell.angle_gamma   90.00
#
_symmetry.space_group_name_H-M   'P 1'
#
loop_
_entity.id
_entity.type
_entity.pdbx_description
1 polymer ?
#
loop_
_entity_poly.entity_id
_entity_poly.type
_entity_poly.pdbx_seq_one_letter_code
_entity_poly.pdbx_strand_id
1 'polypeptide(L)'
;MGLWLVDADTLARSRFVRSALAETTAALVTLERASAAHPGERAWLDAHLPAYRARLADDPVTALLVRAALGRTWLADFLTQTPGEGEPSLEEELARMRATPPAAARRDLAVSLGRSPLPAALCRDDLPGRLADLLEWVWTEAVRPSWPRRRRIIEADVVARTGQVSQGGWAATLDDLRPGMRWLGGSRLQINAHDNPPRAVHGAQLLLVPVTPTTGWVSWDAPHRYAVIYPCAGALTAPGPPRPRLPGPPPRPGPRERPGPARHPEEHHPPGGPDRPDPGLGRPPSACPARGPPGAAATGGTVGSVRPDDGGRGAGRGPANRLVLAPAQQRTSPDPCCPVR
;
A
#
# COMPACT_ATOMS: atom_id res chain seq x y z
N MET A 1 -23.21 8.92 -13.21
CA MET A 1 -21.79 8.52 -13.03
C MET A 1 -21.27 9.10 -11.72
N GLY A 2 -20.45 8.36 -10.96
CA GLY A 2 -19.96 8.80 -9.67
C GLY A 2 -18.88 9.83 -9.88
N LEU A 3 -19.18 11.08 -9.50
CA LEU A 3 -18.37 12.24 -9.83
C LEU A 3 -17.82 12.90 -8.57
N TRP A 4 -16.53 13.16 -8.56
CA TRP A 4 -15.88 14.02 -7.57
C TRP A 4 -15.54 15.37 -8.20
N LEU A 5 -15.84 16.44 -7.48
CA LEU A 5 -15.45 17.80 -7.83
C LEU A 5 -14.16 18.12 -7.09
N VAL A 6 -13.05 18.15 -7.81
CA VAL A 6 -11.69 18.33 -7.28
C VAL A 6 -11.11 19.60 -7.87
N ASP A 7 -10.93 20.62 -7.03
CA ASP A 7 -10.26 21.86 -7.45
C ASP A 7 -8.75 21.66 -7.63
N ALA A 8 -8.12 22.65 -8.28
CA ALA A 8 -6.69 22.63 -8.54
C ALA A 8 -5.86 22.57 -7.25
N ASP A 9 -6.31 23.23 -6.18
CA ASP A 9 -5.58 23.25 -4.92
C ASP A 9 -5.60 21.90 -4.22
N THR A 10 -6.73 21.19 -4.21
CA THR A 10 -6.84 19.82 -3.72
C THR A 10 -5.99 18.87 -4.56
N LEU A 11 -5.99 19.00 -5.89
CA LEU A 11 -5.10 18.21 -6.75
C LEU A 11 -3.62 18.49 -6.46
N ALA A 12 -3.23 19.76 -6.31
CA ALA A 12 -1.86 20.17 -6.03
C ALA A 12 -1.36 19.66 -4.67
N ARG A 13 -2.25 19.58 -3.67
CA ARG A 13 -1.96 18.99 -2.34
C ARG A 13 -2.12 17.47 -2.30
N SER A 14 -2.52 16.82 -3.39
CA SER A 14 -2.70 15.38 -3.39
C SER A 14 -1.37 14.66 -3.21
N ARG A 15 -1.41 13.52 -2.54
CA ARG A 15 -0.19 12.78 -2.17
C ARG A 15 -0.37 11.28 -2.34
N PHE A 16 0.72 10.63 -2.75
CA PHE A 16 0.82 9.18 -2.70
C PHE A 16 1.11 8.73 -1.27
N VAL A 17 0.34 7.77 -0.77
CA VAL A 17 0.45 7.26 0.61
C VAL A 17 0.48 5.75 0.58
N ARG A 18 1.38 5.15 1.35
CA ARG A 18 1.42 3.70 1.57
C ARG A 18 0.56 3.37 2.77
N SER A 19 -0.29 2.34 2.66
CA SER A 19 -1.08 1.83 3.79
C SER A 19 -0.99 0.32 3.83
N ALA A 20 -0.52 -0.20 4.97
CA ALA A 20 -0.50 -1.63 5.23
C ALA A 20 -1.92 -2.18 5.36
N LEU A 21 -2.86 -1.43 5.93
CA LEU A 21 -4.26 -1.83 6.00
C LEU A 21 -4.89 -1.93 4.61
N ALA A 22 -4.62 -0.97 3.72
CA ALA A 22 -5.12 -1.02 2.35
C ALA A 22 -4.57 -2.24 1.59
N GLU A 23 -3.27 -2.52 1.69
CA GLU A 23 -2.67 -3.72 1.08
C GLU A 23 -3.30 -5.00 1.65
N THR A 24 -3.51 -5.05 2.97
CA THR A 24 -4.11 -6.21 3.65
C THR A 24 -5.56 -6.41 3.25
N THR A 25 -6.31 -5.33 3.11
CA THR A 25 -7.70 -5.35 2.64
C THR A 25 -7.77 -5.82 1.19
N ALA A 26 -6.87 -5.36 0.33
CA ALA A 26 -6.78 -5.83 -1.05
C ALA A 26 -6.45 -7.34 -1.11
N ALA A 27 -5.55 -7.82 -0.24
CA ALA A 27 -5.23 -9.23 -0.10
C ALA A 27 -6.41 -10.07 0.40
N LEU A 28 -7.18 -9.57 1.38
CA LEU A 28 -8.42 -10.19 1.85
C LEU A 28 -9.44 -10.32 0.72
N VAL A 29 -9.61 -9.28 -0.10
CA VAL A 29 -10.52 -9.32 -1.26
C VAL A 29 -10.07 -10.39 -2.27
N THR A 30 -8.77 -10.48 -2.57
CA THR A 30 -8.22 -11.51 -3.45
C THR A 30 -8.45 -12.93 -2.89
N LEU A 31 -8.24 -13.14 -1.58
CA LEU A 31 -8.51 -14.41 -0.90
C LEU A 31 -9.99 -14.82 -0.97
N GLU A 32 -10.89 -13.89 -0.64
CA GLU A 32 -12.34 -14.17 -0.64
C GLU A 32 -12.86 -14.45 -2.06
N ARG A 33 -12.40 -13.68 -3.05
CA ARG A 33 -12.80 -13.88 -4.45
C ARG A 33 -12.13 -15.10 -5.08
N ALA A 34 -11.05 -15.63 -4.47
CA ALA A 34 -10.24 -16.73 -4.96
C ALA A 34 -9.86 -16.57 -6.45
N SER A 35 -9.54 -15.35 -6.86
CA SER A 35 -9.28 -15.00 -8.26
C SER A 35 -7.92 -14.34 -8.39
N ALA A 36 -7.10 -14.85 -9.31
CA ALA A 36 -5.78 -14.30 -9.61
C ALA A 36 -5.83 -13.59 -10.97
N ALA A 37 -5.38 -12.35 -11.03
CA ALA A 37 -5.18 -11.67 -12.31
C ALA A 37 -3.90 -12.15 -13.01
N HIS A 38 -2.98 -12.81 -12.28
CA HIS A 38 -1.68 -13.17 -12.83
C HIS A 38 -0.95 -14.34 -12.15
N PRO A 39 0.12 -14.89 -12.76
CA PRO A 39 0.81 -16.08 -12.22
C PRO A 39 1.38 -15.89 -10.81
N GLY A 40 1.93 -14.71 -10.51
CA GLY A 40 2.45 -14.39 -9.18
C GLY A 40 1.37 -14.34 -8.10
N GLU A 41 0.23 -13.72 -8.39
CA GLU A 41 -0.94 -13.70 -7.50
C GLU A 41 -1.57 -15.09 -7.37
N ARG A 42 -1.56 -15.90 -8.44
CA ARG A 42 -2.00 -17.31 -8.40
C ARG A 42 -1.16 -18.14 -7.44
N ALA A 43 0.17 -18.07 -7.56
CA ALA A 43 1.06 -18.80 -6.66
C ALA A 43 0.90 -18.34 -5.19
N TRP A 44 0.68 -17.04 -4.97
CA TRP A 44 0.38 -16.52 -3.63
C TRP A 44 -0.97 -17.04 -3.12
N LEU A 45 -2.01 -17.06 -3.97
CA LEU A 45 -3.32 -17.59 -3.61
C LEU A 45 -3.25 -19.08 -3.26
N ASP A 46 -2.59 -19.89 -4.09
CA ASP A 46 -2.45 -21.33 -3.87
C ASP A 46 -1.78 -21.63 -2.50
N ALA A 47 -0.84 -20.78 -2.08
CA ALA A 47 -0.14 -20.92 -0.81
C ALA A 47 -0.98 -20.55 0.43
N HIS A 48 -1.85 -19.53 0.35
CA HIS A 48 -2.53 -18.97 1.53
C HIS A 48 -4.04 -19.28 1.59
N LEU A 49 -4.68 -19.59 0.46
CA LEU A 49 -6.11 -19.85 0.38
C LEU A 49 -6.58 -21.04 1.23
N PRO A 50 -5.84 -22.17 1.34
CA PRO A 50 -6.25 -23.26 2.22
C PRO A 50 -6.37 -22.85 3.69
N ALA A 51 -5.37 -22.13 4.21
CA ALA A 51 -5.36 -21.66 5.59
C ALA A 51 -6.47 -20.64 5.85
N TYR A 52 -6.70 -19.71 4.91
CA TYR A 52 -7.79 -18.73 4.99
C TYR A 52 -9.17 -19.42 5.05
N ARG A 53 -9.39 -20.42 4.21
CA ARG A 53 -10.65 -21.18 4.19
C ARG A 53 -10.88 -21.97 5.47
N ALA A 54 -9.84 -22.63 5.99
CA ALA A 54 -9.93 -23.33 7.28
C ALA A 54 -10.31 -22.36 8.41
N ARG A 55 -9.62 -21.20 8.48
CA ARG A 55 -9.88 -20.17 9.49
C ARG A 55 -11.32 -19.64 9.47
N LEU A 56 -11.91 -19.48 8.28
CA LEU A 56 -13.31 -19.06 8.11
C LEU A 56 -14.32 -20.19 8.33
N ALA A 57 -13.94 -21.44 8.07
CA ALA A 57 -14.78 -22.60 8.39
C ALA A 57 -14.95 -22.75 9.91
N ASP A 58 -13.90 -22.46 10.69
CA ASP A 58 -13.91 -22.49 12.15
C ASP A 58 -14.65 -21.30 12.80
N ASP A 59 -14.90 -20.22 12.04
CA ASP A 59 -15.65 -19.05 12.49
C ASP A 59 -16.70 -18.59 11.47
N PRO A 60 -17.87 -19.25 11.44
CA PRO A 60 -18.93 -18.96 10.48
C PRO A 60 -19.47 -17.53 10.56
N VAL A 61 -19.41 -16.89 11.74
CA VAL A 61 -19.86 -15.50 11.93
C VAL A 61 -18.91 -14.56 11.22
N THR A 62 -17.60 -14.72 11.41
CA THR A 62 -16.59 -13.93 10.70
C THR A 62 -16.63 -14.20 9.20
N ALA A 63 -16.86 -15.44 8.76
CA ALA A 63 -17.05 -15.76 7.35
C ALA A 63 -18.26 -15.03 6.74
N LEU A 64 -19.37 -14.97 7.48
CA LEU A 64 -20.55 -14.21 7.05
C LEU A 64 -20.28 -12.71 7.04
N LEU A 65 -19.57 -12.20 8.03
CA LEU A 65 -19.17 -10.79 8.14
C LEU A 65 -18.32 -10.36 6.93
N VAL A 66 -17.32 -11.16 6.53
CA VAL A 66 -16.49 -10.88 5.36
C VAL A 66 -17.34 -10.79 4.10
N ARG A 67 -18.21 -11.78 3.86
CA ARG A 67 -19.11 -11.76 2.68
C ARG A 67 -20.03 -10.55 2.67
N ALA A 68 -20.52 -10.11 3.84
CA ALA A 68 -21.36 -8.93 3.97
C ALA A 68 -20.55 -7.62 3.78
N ALA A 69 -19.31 -7.56 4.27
CA ALA A 69 -18.44 -6.40 4.15
C ALA A 69 -17.84 -6.23 2.74
N LEU A 70 -17.67 -7.33 2.00
CA LEU A 70 -17.16 -7.35 0.63
C LEU A 70 -18.30 -7.36 -0.40
N GLY A 71 -19.21 -6.38 -0.29
CA GLY A 71 -20.33 -6.22 -1.20
C GLY A 71 -19.89 -6.10 -2.66
N ARG A 72 -20.79 -6.46 -3.59
CA ARG A 72 -20.48 -6.48 -5.03
C ARG A 72 -20.12 -5.11 -5.58
N THR A 73 -20.79 -4.07 -5.09
CA THR A 73 -20.66 -2.69 -5.59
C THR A 73 -19.99 -1.76 -4.58
N TRP A 74 -20.03 -2.11 -3.29
CA TRP A 74 -19.56 -1.27 -2.19
C TRP A 74 -18.89 -2.14 -1.14
N LEU A 75 -17.70 -1.73 -0.70
CA LEU A 75 -17.05 -2.33 0.47
C LEU A 75 -17.51 -1.56 1.70
N ALA A 76 -17.80 -2.24 2.81
CA ALA A 76 -18.25 -1.56 4.01
C ALA A 76 -17.22 -0.52 4.49
N ASP A 77 -17.67 0.71 4.79
CA ASP A 77 -16.77 1.84 5.04
C ASP A 77 -15.82 1.61 6.23
N PHE A 78 -16.30 0.96 7.30
CA PHE A 78 -15.45 0.58 8.44
C PHE A 78 -14.35 -0.45 8.10
N LEU A 79 -14.49 -1.24 7.04
CA LEU A 79 -13.41 -2.11 6.53
C LEU A 79 -12.37 -1.28 5.75
N THR A 80 -12.84 -0.29 5.00
CA THR A 80 -12.01 0.51 4.08
C THR A 80 -11.72 1.92 4.62
N GLN A 81 -11.42 2.04 5.91
CA GLN A 81 -11.16 3.34 6.55
C GLN A 81 -10.08 4.13 5.79
N THR A 82 -10.30 5.44 5.64
CA THR A 82 -9.32 6.33 4.99
C THR A 82 -8.03 6.41 5.82
N PRO A 83 -6.85 6.25 5.21
CA PRO A 83 -5.59 6.30 5.94
C PRO A 83 -5.41 7.59 6.75
N GLY A 84 -4.76 7.41 7.90
CA GLY A 84 -4.33 8.46 8.81
C GLY A 84 -3.38 9.47 8.16
N GLU A 85 -3.15 10.59 8.84
CA GLU A 85 -1.99 11.43 8.50
C GLU A 85 -0.68 10.70 8.83
N GLY A 86 0.39 11.02 8.09
CA GLY A 86 1.74 10.57 8.46
C GLY A 86 2.11 9.11 8.21
N GLU A 87 1.42 8.40 7.29
CA GLU A 87 1.61 6.94 7.04
C GLU A 87 1.46 6.10 8.33
N PRO A 88 0.22 5.91 8.81
CA PRO A 88 -0.01 5.18 10.06
C PRO A 88 0.48 3.72 9.96
N SER A 89 0.92 3.20 11.11
CA SER A 89 1.20 1.77 11.28
C SER A 89 -0.08 0.94 11.17
N LEU A 90 0.05 -0.33 10.80
CA LEU A 90 -1.10 -1.23 10.69
C LEU A 90 -1.86 -1.30 12.02
N GLU A 91 -1.12 -1.36 13.13
CA GLU A 91 -1.65 -1.47 14.48
C GLU A 91 -2.53 -0.26 14.84
N GLU A 92 -2.12 0.95 14.45
CA GLU A 92 -2.92 2.17 14.61
C GLU A 92 -4.19 2.14 13.75
N GLU A 93 -4.09 1.68 12.49
CA GLU A 93 -5.26 1.59 11.62
C GLU A 93 -6.26 0.53 12.13
N LEU A 94 -5.77 -0.62 12.61
CA LEU A 94 -6.60 -1.67 13.22
C LEU A 94 -7.21 -1.19 14.54
N ALA A 95 -6.49 -0.44 15.37
CA ALA A 95 -7.04 0.15 16.58
C ALA A 95 -8.21 1.11 16.28
N ARG A 96 -8.08 1.95 15.24
CA ARG A 96 -9.20 2.78 14.76
C ARG A 96 -10.37 1.95 14.24
N MET A 97 -10.11 0.85 13.55
CA MET A 97 -11.16 -0.06 13.10
C MET A 97 -11.92 -0.65 14.30
N ARG A 98 -11.20 -1.16 15.31
CA ARG A 98 -11.78 -1.71 16.55
C ARG A 98 -12.60 -0.68 17.32
N ALA A 99 -12.20 0.59 17.27
CA ALA A 99 -12.91 1.70 17.90
C ALA A 99 -14.18 2.15 17.15
N THR A 100 -14.49 1.57 15.98
CA THR A 100 -15.70 1.91 15.23
C THR A 100 -16.94 1.60 16.07
N PRO A 101 -17.88 2.55 16.26
CA PRO A 101 -19.12 2.28 16.98
C PRO A 101 -19.88 1.12 16.31
N PRO A 102 -20.38 0.13 17.06
CA PRO A 102 -20.96 -1.06 16.43
C PRO A 102 -22.19 -0.77 15.56
N ALA A 103 -23.02 0.19 15.96
CA ALA A 103 -24.13 0.68 15.14
C ALA A 103 -23.66 1.29 13.80
N ALA A 104 -22.49 1.94 13.78
CA ALA A 104 -21.91 2.45 12.53
C ALA A 104 -21.47 1.30 11.62
N ALA A 105 -20.76 0.30 12.15
CA ALA A 105 -20.37 -0.88 11.40
C ALA A 105 -21.57 -1.63 10.80
N ARG A 106 -22.67 -1.78 11.55
CA ARG A 106 -23.91 -2.38 11.02
C ARG A 106 -24.54 -1.57 9.89
N ARG A 107 -24.52 -0.24 9.96
CA ARG A 107 -25.00 0.61 8.86
C ARG A 107 -24.13 0.45 7.61
N ASP A 108 -22.82 0.41 7.78
CA ASP A 108 -21.89 0.21 6.67
C ASP A 108 -22.10 -1.15 5.99
N LEU A 109 -22.33 -2.21 6.78
CA LEU A 109 -22.71 -3.52 6.26
C LEU A 109 -24.04 -3.49 5.49
N ALA A 110 -25.05 -2.77 6.00
CA ALA A 110 -26.32 -2.61 5.31
C ALA A 110 -26.14 -1.90 3.95
N VAL A 111 -25.29 -0.89 3.87
CA VAL A 111 -24.93 -0.23 2.59
C VAL A 111 -24.22 -1.19 1.65
N SER A 112 -23.24 -1.95 2.15
CA SER A 112 -22.50 -2.96 1.38
C SER A 112 -23.40 -4.07 0.81
N LEU A 113 -24.40 -4.51 1.58
CA LEU A 113 -25.40 -5.49 1.18
C LEU A 113 -26.46 -4.93 0.21
N GLY A 114 -26.56 -3.61 0.10
CA GLY A 114 -27.49 -2.92 -0.79
C GLY A 114 -28.95 -3.18 -0.43
N ARG A 115 -29.66 -3.92 -1.29
CA ARG A 115 -31.08 -4.27 -1.05
C ARG A 115 -31.28 -5.50 -0.16
N SER A 116 -30.21 -6.26 0.11
CA SER A 116 -30.29 -7.45 0.95
C SER A 116 -30.34 -7.05 2.43
N PRO A 117 -31.22 -7.66 3.24
CA PRO A 117 -31.29 -7.36 4.66
C PRO A 117 -30.01 -7.81 5.38
N LEU A 118 -29.63 -7.09 6.44
CA LEU A 118 -28.54 -7.49 7.32
C LEU A 118 -28.93 -8.81 8.01
N PRO A 119 -28.16 -9.91 7.85
CA PRO A 119 -28.45 -11.16 8.52
C PRO A 119 -28.49 -10.99 10.04
N ALA A 120 -29.45 -11.62 10.72
CA ALA A 120 -29.60 -11.52 12.17
C ALA A 120 -28.33 -11.95 12.94
N ALA A 121 -27.55 -12.88 12.39
CA ALA A 121 -26.27 -13.29 12.95
C ALA A 121 -25.20 -12.17 12.96
N LEU A 122 -25.39 -11.10 12.17
CA LEU A 122 -24.56 -9.89 12.16
C LEU A 122 -25.17 -8.74 12.98
N CYS A 123 -26.28 -8.96 13.69
CA CYS A 123 -26.77 -8.01 14.69
C CYS A 123 -25.98 -8.14 16.00
N ARG A 124 -24.71 -7.74 15.95
CA ARG A 124 -23.76 -7.90 17.06
C ARG A 124 -22.93 -6.64 17.25
N ASP A 125 -22.37 -6.50 18.44
CA ASP A 125 -21.51 -5.36 18.78
C ASP A 125 -20.01 -5.62 18.56
N ASP A 126 -19.61 -6.88 18.43
CA ASP A 126 -18.21 -7.32 18.31
C ASP A 126 -17.67 -7.32 16.87
N LEU A 127 -18.46 -6.91 15.87
CA LEU A 127 -18.10 -6.97 14.45
C LEU A 127 -16.81 -6.20 14.09
N PRO A 128 -16.58 -4.96 14.58
CA PRO A 128 -15.35 -4.23 14.28
C PRO A 128 -14.11 -4.96 14.81
N GLY A 129 -14.21 -5.54 16.02
CA GLY A 129 -13.17 -6.37 16.63
C GLY A 129 -12.85 -7.60 15.79
N ARG A 130 -13.88 -8.37 15.44
CA ARG A 130 -13.73 -9.59 14.62
C ARG A 130 -13.05 -9.32 13.27
N LEU A 131 -13.43 -8.24 12.60
CA LEU A 131 -12.85 -7.91 11.29
C LEU A 131 -11.41 -7.44 11.43
N ALA A 132 -11.10 -6.64 12.47
CA ALA A 132 -9.73 -6.24 12.76
C ALA A 132 -8.84 -7.43 13.08
N ASP A 133 -9.32 -8.39 13.88
CA ASP A 133 -8.57 -9.61 14.23
C ASP A 133 -8.33 -10.49 13.00
N LEU A 134 -9.32 -10.58 12.09
CA LEU A 134 -9.12 -11.28 10.82
C LEU A 134 -8.07 -10.58 9.94
N LEU A 135 -8.12 -9.25 9.82
CA LEU A 135 -7.14 -8.50 9.02
C LEU A 135 -5.74 -8.61 9.63
N GLU A 136 -5.61 -8.59 10.95
CA GLU A 136 -4.34 -8.83 11.63
C GLU A 136 -3.77 -10.22 11.32
N TRP A 137 -4.64 -11.24 11.29
CA TRP A 137 -4.27 -12.59 10.87
C TRP A 137 -3.86 -12.65 9.40
N VAL A 138 -4.64 -12.06 8.49
CA VAL A 138 -4.31 -11.99 7.05
C VAL A 138 -2.99 -11.26 6.83
N TRP A 139 -2.76 -10.17 7.55
CA TRP A 139 -1.49 -9.47 7.53
C TRP A 139 -0.36 -10.39 7.94
N THR A 140 -0.47 -11.01 9.12
CA THR A 140 0.58 -11.85 9.71
C THR A 140 0.94 -13.04 8.84
N GLU A 141 -0.06 -13.76 8.33
CA GLU A 141 0.12 -15.01 7.60
C GLU A 141 0.39 -14.78 6.11
N ALA A 142 -0.30 -13.83 5.48
CA ALA A 142 -0.33 -13.74 4.01
C ALA A 142 0.40 -12.52 3.43
N VAL A 143 0.50 -11.42 4.16
CA VAL A 143 1.08 -10.16 3.65
C VAL A 143 2.49 -9.92 4.18
N ARG A 144 2.66 -9.95 5.51
CA ARG A 144 3.90 -9.66 6.24
C ARG A 144 5.12 -10.43 5.69
N PRO A 145 5.04 -11.74 5.37
CA PRO A 145 6.19 -12.48 4.83
C PRO A 145 6.71 -11.92 3.49
N SER A 146 5.81 -11.34 2.69
CA SER A 146 6.13 -10.76 1.37
C SER A 146 6.16 -9.23 1.37
N TRP A 147 5.95 -8.60 2.53
CA TRP A 147 5.80 -7.15 2.66
C TRP A 147 7.02 -6.35 2.18
N PRO A 148 8.29 -6.74 2.46
CA PRO A 148 9.45 -6.02 1.91
C PRO A 148 9.46 -5.98 0.38
N ARG A 149 8.98 -7.04 -0.28
CA ARG A 149 8.86 -7.07 -1.75
C ARG A 149 7.69 -6.21 -2.22
N ARG A 150 6.51 -6.33 -1.60
CA ARG A 150 5.32 -5.53 -1.92
C ARG A 150 5.60 -4.03 -1.77
N ARG A 151 6.30 -3.62 -0.70
CA ARG A 151 6.75 -2.24 -0.48
C ARG A 151 7.58 -1.70 -1.63
N ARG A 152 8.58 -2.46 -2.12
CA ARG A 152 9.41 -2.02 -3.25
C ARG A 152 8.58 -1.83 -4.53
N ILE A 153 7.59 -2.69 -4.76
CA ILE A 153 6.67 -2.57 -5.89
C ILE A 153 5.84 -1.27 -5.76
N ILE A 154 5.27 -1.05 -4.58
CA ILE A 154 4.47 0.14 -4.27
C ILE A 154 5.33 1.42 -4.42
N GLU A 155 6.55 1.43 -3.89
CA GLU A 155 7.50 2.54 -4.00
C GLU A 155 7.90 2.82 -5.46
N ALA A 156 8.14 1.77 -6.26
CA ALA A 156 8.43 1.90 -7.69
C ALA A 156 7.23 2.46 -8.48
N ASP A 157 6.01 2.06 -8.14
CA ASP A 157 4.79 2.61 -8.73
C ASP A 157 4.66 4.11 -8.41
N VAL A 158 4.86 4.52 -7.16
CA VAL A 158 4.81 5.94 -6.76
C VAL A 158 5.82 6.78 -7.54
N VAL A 159 7.05 6.28 -7.73
CA VAL A 159 8.06 6.98 -8.55
C VAL A 159 7.60 7.09 -10.00
N ALA A 160 7.08 6.01 -10.58
CA ALA A 160 6.56 6.02 -11.95
C ALA A 160 5.40 7.01 -12.12
N ARG A 161 4.43 7.01 -11.20
CA ARG A 161 3.28 7.94 -11.22
C ARG A 161 3.71 9.39 -11.03
N THR A 162 4.69 9.64 -10.18
CA THR A 162 5.26 11.00 -10.01
C THR A 162 5.93 11.49 -11.31
N GLY A 163 6.64 10.60 -12.01
CA GLY A 163 7.17 10.86 -13.35
C GLY A 163 6.08 11.15 -14.38
N GLN A 164 4.99 10.39 -14.37
CA GLN A 164 3.82 10.63 -15.24
C GLN A 164 3.16 11.99 -14.96
N VAL A 165 3.01 12.38 -13.68
CA VAL A 165 2.48 13.71 -13.33
C VAL A 165 3.38 14.80 -13.91
N SER A 166 4.69 14.60 -13.88
CA SER A 166 5.66 15.58 -14.39
C SER A 166 5.64 15.69 -15.93
N GLN A 167 5.36 14.58 -16.63
CA GLN A 167 5.37 14.53 -18.10
C GLN A 167 4.02 14.86 -18.75
N GLY A 168 2.91 14.39 -18.16
CA GLY A 168 1.56 14.47 -18.73
C GLY A 168 0.55 15.19 -17.83
N GLY A 169 0.96 15.67 -16.66
CA GLY A 169 0.10 16.33 -15.68
C GLY A 169 -0.85 15.37 -14.96
N TRP A 170 -1.61 15.93 -14.02
CA TRP A 170 -2.54 15.15 -13.19
C TRP A 170 -3.65 14.46 -13.98
N ALA A 171 -4.16 15.08 -15.05
CA ALA A 171 -5.25 14.50 -15.85
C ALA A 171 -4.85 13.14 -16.44
N ALA A 172 -3.68 13.05 -17.06
CA ALA A 172 -3.17 11.81 -17.64
C ALA A 172 -2.88 10.75 -16.56
N THR A 173 -2.29 11.15 -15.43
CA THR A 173 -2.02 10.21 -14.33
C THR A 173 -3.30 9.63 -13.74
N LEU A 174 -4.32 10.46 -13.52
CA LEU A 174 -5.59 10.04 -12.93
C LEU A 174 -6.37 9.09 -13.84
N ASP A 175 -6.31 9.27 -15.16
CA ASP A 175 -6.94 8.36 -16.14
C ASP A 175 -6.37 6.93 -16.05
N ASP A 176 -5.11 6.79 -15.63
CA ASP A 176 -4.38 5.52 -15.60
C ASP A 176 -4.38 4.81 -14.22
N LEU A 177 -4.95 5.39 -13.15
CA LEU A 177 -4.83 4.76 -11.82
C LEU A 177 -5.75 3.56 -11.68
N ARG A 178 -7.01 3.63 -12.13
CA ARG A 178 -7.96 2.51 -12.00
C ARG A 178 -8.98 2.47 -13.13
N PRO A 179 -9.47 1.28 -13.51
CA PRO A 179 -10.53 1.14 -14.50
C PRO A 179 -11.77 1.97 -14.15
N GLY A 180 -12.24 2.74 -15.12
CA GLY A 180 -13.43 3.59 -14.99
C GLY A 180 -13.20 4.93 -14.29
N MET A 181 -11.96 5.25 -13.88
CA MET A 181 -11.59 6.58 -13.42
C MET A 181 -11.15 7.44 -14.60
N ARG A 182 -11.64 8.67 -14.67
CA ARG A 182 -11.34 9.59 -15.78
C ARG A 182 -11.46 11.06 -15.39
N TRP A 183 -10.51 11.88 -15.79
CA TRP A 183 -10.61 13.33 -15.73
C TRP A 183 -11.49 13.86 -16.86
N LEU A 184 -12.61 14.49 -16.52
CA LEU A 184 -13.60 15.02 -17.47
C LEU A 184 -13.44 16.53 -17.72
N GLY A 185 -12.37 17.14 -17.19
CA GLY A 185 -12.14 18.58 -17.26
C GLY A 185 -13.07 19.40 -16.36
N GLY A 186 -12.70 20.66 -16.12
CA GLY A 186 -13.48 21.58 -15.28
C GLY A 186 -13.67 21.09 -13.84
N SER A 187 -12.58 20.59 -13.22
CA SER A 187 -12.59 20.04 -11.85
C SER A 187 -13.43 18.77 -11.65
N ARG A 188 -13.75 18.04 -12.72
CA ARG A 188 -14.59 16.83 -12.65
C ARG A 188 -13.74 15.58 -12.80
N LEU A 189 -13.67 14.78 -11.74
CA LEU A 189 -13.07 13.45 -11.73
C LEU A 189 -14.19 12.40 -11.67
N GLN A 190 -14.33 11.60 -12.73
CA GLN A 190 -15.17 10.41 -12.70
C GLN A 190 -14.46 9.33 -11.89
N ILE A 191 -15.11 8.80 -10.85
CA ILE A 191 -14.58 7.72 -10.00
C ILE A 191 -15.08 6.36 -10.47
N ASN A 192 -16.34 6.29 -10.89
CA ASN A 192 -16.98 5.07 -11.37
C ASN A 192 -18.17 5.40 -12.31
N ALA A 193 -18.67 4.37 -12.99
CA ALA A 193 -19.80 4.50 -13.91
C ALA A 193 -21.19 4.57 -13.22
N HIS A 194 -21.28 4.31 -11.91
CA HIS A 194 -22.56 4.25 -11.19
C HIS A 194 -23.24 5.61 -11.08
N ASP A 195 -24.57 5.68 -11.04
CA ASP A 195 -25.27 6.96 -10.95
C ASP A 195 -25.36 7.50 -9.51
N ASN A 196 -24.21 7.97 -9.01
CA ASN A 196 -24.11 8.58 -7.69
C ASN A 196 -24.13 10.11 -7.78
N PRO A 197 -24.68 10.81 -6.78
CA PRO A 197 -24.65 12.28 -6.75
C PRO A 197 -23.20 12.79 -6.76
N PRO A 198 -22.93 13.92 -7.44
CA PRO A 198 -21.61 14.55 -7.39
C PRO A 198 -21.19 14.87 -5.97
N ARG A 199 -19.92 14.65 -5.66
CA ARG A 199 -19.33 14.91 -4.35
C ARG A 199 -18.30 16.04 -4.44
N ALA A 200 -18.48 17.07 -3.63
CA ALA A 200 -17.49 18.13 -3.47
C ALA A 200 -16.29 17.63 -2.64
N VAL A 201 -15.10 17.71 -3.22
CA VAL A 201 -13.81 17.34 -2.59
C VAL A 201 -12.90 18.59 -2.48
N HIS A 202 -13.51 19.77 -2.59
CA HIS A 202 -12.85 21.07 -2.50
C HIS A 202 -12.23 21.29 -1.12
N GLY A 203 -10.98 21.75 -1.10
CA GLY A 203 -10.24 22.01 0.14
C GLY A 203 -9.83 20.75 0.95
N ALA A 204 -10.24 19.55 0.54
CA ALA A 204 -9.90 18.31 1.23
C ALA A 204 -8.47 17.83 0.92
N GLN A 205 -8.01 16.82 1.64
CA GLN A 205 -6.82 16.05 1.26
C GLN A 205 -7.22 14.89 0.34
N LEU A 206 -6.59 14.80 -0.83
CA LEU A 206 -6.74 13.67 -1.75
C LEU A 206 -5.52 12.74 -1.64
N LEU A 207 -5.75 11.50 -1.23
CA LEU A 207 -4.73 10.47 -1.07
C LEU A 207 -4.81 9.47 -2.22
N LEU A 208 -3.66 9.12 -2.77
CA LEU A 208 -3.52 8.10 -3.80
C LEU A 208 -2.78 6.92 -3.17
N VAL A 209 -3.45 5.79 -3.03
CA VAL A 209 -2.97 4.65 -2.24
C VAL A 209 -2.73 3.46 -3.17
N PRO A 210 -1.48 3.17 -3.54
CA PRO A 210 -1.17 2.03 -4.39
C PRO A 210 -1.29 0.73 -3.59
N VAL A 211 -1.88 -0.30 -4.19
CA VAL A 211 -1.91 -1.68 -3.68
C VAL A 211 -1.42 -2.65 -4.74
N THR A 212 -0.82 -3.76 -4.33
CA THR A 212 -0.27 -4.74 -5.30
C THR A 212 -1.32 -5.66 -5.92
N PRO A 213 -2.39 -6.10 -5.21
CA PRO A 213 -3.48 -6.84 -5.85
C PRO A 213 -4.26 -5.95 -6.81
N THR A 214 -4.95 -6.56 -7.79
CA THR A 214 -5.66 -5.83 -8.85
C THR A 214 -6.97 -5.16 -8.42
N THR A 215 -7.29 -5.20 -7.13
CA THR A 215 -8.49 -4.61 -6.55
C THR A 215 -8.26 -3.13 -6.22
N GLY A 216 -9.26 -2.28 -6.46
CA GLY A 216 -9.24 -0.88 -6.04
C GLY A 216 -10.62 -0.35 -5.68
N TRP A 217 -10.66 0.62 -4.77
CA TRP A 217 -11.87 1.25 -4.25
C TRP A 217 -11.58 2.72 -3.91
N VAL A 218 -12.60 3.42 -3.44
CA VAL A 218 -12.44 4.75 -2.86
C VAL A 218 -12.92 4.73 -1.42
N SER A 219 -12.34 5.56 -0.57
CA SER A 219 -12.82 5.80 0.78
C SER A 219 -12.76 7.29 1.12
N TRP A 220 -13.51 7.70 2.12
CA TRP A 220 -13.47 9.08 2.60
C TRP A 220 -13.80 9.20 4.08
N ASP A 221 -13.19 10.20 4.70
CA ASP A 221 -13.53 10.76 5.99
C ASP A 221 -14.00 12.20 5.73
N ALA A 222 -15.27 12.32 5.36
CA ALA A 222 -15.82 13.57 4.88
C ALA A 222 -16.02 14.58 6.03
N PRO A 223 -15.78 15.88 5.80
CA PRO A 223 -15.32 16.50 4.54
C PRO A 223 -13.78 16.55 4.36
N HIS A 224 -13.00 15.97 5.26
CA HIS A 224 -11.58 16.27 5.42
C HIS A 224 -10.66 15.52 4.45
N ARG A 225 -10.91 14.22 4.21
CA ARG A 225 -9.98 13.34 3.50
C ARG A 225 -10.70 12.39 2.56
N TYR A 226 -10.09 12.16 1.40
CA TYR A 226 -10.56 11.28 0.35
C TYR A 226 -9.39 10.44 -0.13
N ALA A 227 -9.58 9.14 -0.29
CA ALA A 227 -8.56 8.23 -0.78
C ALA A 227 -9.04 7.47 -2.02
N VAL A 228 -8.16 7.35 -3.00
CA VAL A 228 -8.30 6.45 -4.14
C VAL A 228 -7.30 5.33 -3.95
N ILE A 229 -7.81 4.12 -3.72
CA ILE A 229 -7.01 2.91 -3.62
C ILE A 229 -6.97 2.29 -5.01
N TYR A 230 -5.77 2.06 -5.53
CA TYR A 230 -5.57 1.69 -6.93
C TYR A 230 -4.46 0.64 -7.10
N PRO A 231 -4.58 -0.26 -8.10
CA PRO A 231 -3.58 -1.28 -8.34
C PRO A 231 -2.29 -0.69 -8.93
N CYS A 232 -1.12 -1.13 -8.44
CA CYS A 232 0.15 -0.74 -9.02
C CYS A 232 0.26 -1.21 -10.48
N ALA A 233 0.76 -0.35 -11.37
CA ALA A 233 0.91 -0.66 -12.79
C ALA A 233 1.90 -1.82 -13.06
N GLY A 234 2.84 -2.05 -12.13
CA GLY A 234 3.96 -2.98 -12.28
C GLY A 234 4.02 -4.14 -11.30
N ALA A 235 2.96 -4.44 -10.52
CA ALA A 235 2.97 -5.50 -9.49
C ALA A 235 3.15 -6.94 -10.01
N LEU A 236 3.49 -7.08 -11.28
CA LEU A 236 3.05 -8.19 -12.09
C LEU A 236 4.13 -8.69 -13.07
N THR A 237 5.11 -7.86 -13.42
CA THR A 237 6.35 -8.32 -14.04
C THR A 237 7.27 -8.88 -12.96
N ALA A 238 7.06 -10.13 -12.56
CA ALA A 238 8.09 -10.84 -11.80
C ALA A 238 9.37 -10.91 -12.65
N PRO A 239 10.58 -10.67 -12.10
CA PRO A 239 11.75 -11.33 -12.66
C PRO A 239 11.45 -12.83 -12.57
N GLY A 240 11.53 -13.55 -13.70
CA GLY A 240 11.50 -15.01 -13.67
C GLY A 240 12.56 -15.56 -12.70
N PRO A 241 12.49 -16.85 -12.33
CA PRO A 241 13.55 -17.46 -11.51
C PRO A 241 14.92 -17.11 -12.10
N PRO A 242 15.95 -16.89 -11.25
CA PRO A 242 17.28 -16.53 -11.74
C PRO A 242 17.65 -17.52 -12.84
N ARG A 243 17.80 -17.02 -14.06
CA ARG A 243 18.24 -17.85 -15.18
C ARG A 243 19.54 -18.51 -14.72
N PRO A 244 19.70 -19.84 -14.87
CA PRO A 244 20.98 -20.46 -14.58
C PRO A 244 22.03 -19.66 -15.34
N ARG A 245 23.08 -19.20 -14.63
CA ARG A 245 24.20 -18.53 -15.27
C ARG A 245 24.65 -19.45 -16.40
N LEU A 246 24.49 -19.00 -17.65
CA LEU A 246 25.17 -19.63 -18.76
C LEU A 246 26.65 -19.70 -18.35
N PRO A 247 27.31 -20.86 -18.50
CA PRO A 247 28.74 -20.96 -18.28
C PRO A 247 29.39 -19.80 -19.04
N GLY A 248 30.26 -19.05 -18.36
CA GLY A 248 31.02 -18.01 -19.01
C GLY A 248 31.68 -18.56 -20.28
N PRO A 249 31.90 -17.73 -21.31
CA PRO A 249 32.58 -18.19 -22.51
C PRO A 249 33.89 -18.88 -22.11
N PRO A 250 34.24 -20.01 -22.75
CA PRO A 250 35.47 -20.73 -22.42
C PRO A 250 36.64 -19.75 -22.46
N PRO A 251 37.65 -19.91 -21.57
CA PRO A 251 38.80 -19.03 -21.57
C PRO A 251 39.39 -18.99 -22.98
N ARG A 252 39.63 -17.77 -23.47
CA ARG A 252 40.26 -17.58 -24.78
C ARG A 252 41.55 -18.40 -24.78
N PRO A 253 41.82 -19.21 -25.81
CA PRO A 253 43.09 -19.92 -25.89
C PRO A 253 44.22 -18.88 -25.79
N GLY A 254 45.14 -19.12 -24.85
CA GLY A 254 46.32 -18.28 -24.66
C GLY A 254 47.10 -18.14 -25.96
N PRO A 255 47.91 -17.08 -26.10
CA PRO A 255 48.70 -16.86 -27.31
C PRO A 255 49.51 -18.12 -27.62
N ARG A 256 49.33 -18.65 -28.85
CA ARG A 256 50.11 -19.77 -29.36
C ARG A 256 51.59 -19.39 -29.26
N GLU A 257 52.31 -20.06 -28.36
CA GLU A 257 53.76 -20.01 -28.31
C GLU A 257 54.29 -20.38 -29.70
N ARG A 258 55.14 -19.50 -30.23
CA ARG A 258 55.84 -19.75 -31.49
C ARG A 258 56.75 -20.97 -31.29
N PRO A 259 56.79 -21.93 -32.23
CA PRO A 259 57.67 -23.08 -32.08
C PRO A 259 59.13 -22.61 -32.04
N GLY A 260 59.79 -22.83 -30.90
CA GLY A 260 61.25 -22.78 -30.80
C GLY A 260 61.86 -23.97 -31.56
N PRO A 261 63.05 -23.82 -32.17
CA PRO A 261 63.61 -24.84 -33.04
C PRO A 261 64.03 -26.10 -32.27
N ALA A 262 63.78 -27.23 -32.91
CA ALA A 262 64.03 -28.59 -32.43
C ALA A 262 65.50 -28.81 -32.02
N ARG A 263 65.70 -29.44 -30.85
CA ARG A 263 66.87 -30.27 -30.56
C ARG A 263 66.45 -31.57 -29.88
N HIS A 264 67.13 -32.61 -30.31
CA HIS A 264 66.92 -34.04 -30.10
C HIS A 264 67.28 -34.54 -28.69
N PRO A 265 66.98 -35.81 -28.35
CA PRO A 265 66.61 -36.28 -27.01
C PRO A 265 67.75 -37.02 -26.30
N GLU A 266 67.81 -36.87 -24.97
CA GLU A 266 68.53 -37.69 -24.00
C GLU A 266 67.82 -37.48 -22.65
N GLU A 267 67.76 -38.35 -21.66
CA GLU A 267 67.85 -39.80 -21.51
C GLU A 267 67.27 -40.08 -20.10
N HIS A 268 66.99 -41.35 -19.81
CA HIS A 268 66.28 -41.86 -18.64
C HIS A 268 66.90 -41.64 -17.24
N HIS A 269 66.02 -41.78 -16.23
CA HIS A 269 66.22 -42.42 -14.89
C HIS A 269 66.43 -41.49 -13.66
N PRO A 270 66.19 -41.95 -12.40
CA PRO A 270 64.93 -42.27 -11.71
C PRO A 270 64.81 -41.49 -10.33
N PRO A 271 63.89 -41.82 -9.39
CA PRO A 271 63.60 -41.00 -8.21
C PRO A 271 64.33 -41.44 -6.91
N GLY A 272 64.45 -40.52 -5.95
CA GLY A 272 64.85 -40.80 -4.56
C GLY A 272 64.33 -39.73 -3.59
N GLY A 273 63.63 -40.16 -2.52
CA GLY A 273 63.22 -39.32 -1.37
C GLY A 273 64.34 -39.17 -0.32
N PRO A 274 64.07 -39.04 1.00
CA PRO A 274 62.89 -38.55 1.72
C PRO A 274 63.23 -37.50 2.84
N ASP A 275 62.17 -37.05 3.52
CA ASP A 275 62.03 -36.57 4.93
C ASP A 275 62.94 -35.51 5.62
N ARG A 276 62.26 -34.43 6.07
CA ARG A 276 62.22 -33.67 7.37
C ARG A 276 63.40 -33.75 8.39
N PRO A 277 63.61 -32.75 9.30
CA PRO A 277 62.59 -32.01 10.08
C PRO A 277 62.84 -30.50 10.46
N ASP A 278 61.74 -29.83 10.85
CA ASP A 278 61.39 -28.81 11.92
C ASP A 278 62.46 -28.02 12.75
N PRO A 279 62.13 -27.08 13.68
CA PRO A 279 61.13 -25.98 13.76
C PRO A 279 61.72 -24.64 14.34
N GLY A 280 60.90 -23.58 14.53
CA GLY A 280 61.18 -22.49 15.49
C GLY A 280 60.47 -21.16 15.18
N LEU A 281 59.36 -20.81 15.86
CA LEU A 281 59.26 -19.96 17.07
C LEU A 281 58.99 -18.46 16.77
N GLY A 282 57.93 -17.90 17.39
CA GLY A 282 57.78 -16.44 17.56
C GLY A 282 56.35 -15.87 17.58
N ARG A 283 55.67 -15.95 18.72
CA ARG A 283 54.50 -15.14 19.17
C ARG A 283 55.00 -13.76 19.69
N PRO A 284 54.19 -12.80 20.21
CA PRO A 284 52.75 -12.50 20.15
C PRO A 284 52.46 -10.97 19.89
N PRO A 285 51.20 -10.45 20.03
CA PRO A 285 50.82 -9.08 19.64
C PRO A 285 50.67 -8.10 20.82
N SER A 286 50.73 -6.79 20.52
CA SER A 286 50.49 -5.69 21.48
C SER A 286 49.30 -4.81 21.09
N ALA A 287 48.57 -4.43 22.13
CA ALA A 287 47.30 -3.71 22.14
C ALA A 287 47.40 -2.19 21.92
N CYS A 288 46.27 -1.57 21.57
CA CYS A 288 46.03 -0.12 21.65
C CYS A 288 45.05 0.21 22.80
N PRO A 289 45.33 1.21 23.65
CA PRO A 289 44.33 1.96 24.43
C PRO A 289 44.05 3.33 23.73
N ALA A 290 43.15 4.24 24.09
CA ALA A 290 42.55 4.61 25.38
C ALA A 290 41.28 5.47 25.17
N ARG A 291 40.54 5.66 26.27
CA ARG A 291 39.37 6.52 26.50
C ARG A 291 39.75 8.00 26.74
N GLY A 292 38.76 8.90 26.60
CA GLY A 292 38.73 10.23 27.26
C GLY A 292 37.47 11.08 26.93
N PRO A 293 36.65 11.51 27.92
CA PRO A 293 35.47 12.40 27.80
C PRO A 293 35.71 13.81 28.45
N PRO A 294 34.72 14.58 28.98
CA PRO A 294 33.55 15.28 28.40
C PRO A 294 33.51 16.82 28.75
N GLY A 295 32.48 17.56 28.29
CA GLY A 295 32.09 18.89 28.82
C GLY A 295 31.17 19.66 27.85
N ALA A 296 29.87 19.82 28.11
CA ALA A 296 29.20 20.84 28.95
C ALA A 296 29.20 22.26 28.35
N ALA A 297 28.03 22.80 27.99
CA ALA A 297 27.51 24.11 28.42
C ALA A 297 26.25 24.53 27.63
N ALA A 298 25.39 25.25 28.35
CA ALA A 298 24.04 25.70 28.03
C ALA A 298 23.98 27.00 27.20
N THR A 299 22.76 27.32 26.72
CA THR A 299 22.05 28.63 26.61
C THR A 299 21.06 28.51 25.44
N GLY A 300 19.77 28.84 25.50
CA GLY A 300 19.09 29.93 26.20
C GLY A 300 18.68 30.96 25.14
N GLY A 301 17.40 31.07 24.76
CA GLY A 301 16.96 32.06 23.78
C GLY A 301 15.46 32.01 23.44
N THR A 302 14.68 32.83 24.15
CA THR A 302 13.24 33.08 23.99
C THR A 302 13.03 34.41 23.24
N VAL A 303 12.18 34.45 22.21
CA VAL A 303 11.46 35.65 21.69
C VAL A 303 10.22 35.09 20.95
N GLY A 304 8.97 35.52 21.12
CA GLY A 304 8.42 36.83 21.43
C GLY A 304 7.57 37.28 20.23
N SER A 305 6.25 37.26 20.41
CA SER A 305 5.15 37.56 19.48
C SER A 305 5.22 38.94 18.80
N VAL A 306 4.43 39.17 17.74
CA VAL A 306 3.48 40.30 17.58
C VAL A 306 2.89 40.39 16.15
N ARG A 307 1.55 40.52 16.07
CA ARG A 307 0.71 40.95 14.92
C ARG A 307 0.74 42.47 14.75
N PRO A 308 0.23 43.01 13.63
CA PRO A 308 -0.95 43.88 13.81
C PRO A 308 -2.06 43.75 12.74
N ASP A 309 -3.17 44.39 13.08
CA ASP A 309 -4.49 44.47 12.45
C ASP A 309 -4.60 45.37 11.20
N ASP A 310 -5.70 45.10 10.47
CA ASP A 310 -6.66 45.95 9.73
C ASP A 310 -6.26 46.96 8.62
N GLY A 311 -6.98 46.82 7.49
CA GLY A 311 -7.67 47.95 6.84
C GLY A 311 -7.57 48.05 5.31
N GLY A 312 -8.71 47.94 4.60
CA GLY A 312 -8.99 48.78 3.42
C GLY A 312 -9.35 48.14 2.07
N ARG A 313 -10.67 48.03 1.82
CA ARG A 313 -11.48 48.21 0.58
C ARG A 313 -10.82 48.22 -0.82
N GLY A 314 -11.43 47.49 -1.76
CA GLY A 314 -11.35 47.75 -3.21
C GLY A 314 -12.19 46.77 -4.06
N ALA A 315 -13.11 47.32 -4.86
CA ALA A 315 -14.15 46.60 -5.61
C ALA A 315 -13.69 45.93 -6.91
N GLY A 316 -14.35 44.84 -7.33
CA GLY A 316 -14.20 44.23 -8.65
C GLY A 316 -15.35 43.28 -8.99
N ARG A 317 -16.11 43.59 -10.04
CA ARG A 317 -17.32 42.91 -10.54
C ARG A 317 -17.01 41.56 -11.19
N GLY A 318 -17.92 40.59 -11.05
CA GLY A 318 -18.07 39.41 -11.90
C GLY A 318 -19.23 38.52 -11.44
N PRO A 319 -20.09 37.98 -12.32
CA PRO A 319 -21.27 37.23 -11.90
C PRO A 319 -20.86 35.85 -11.38
N ALA A 320 -20.82 35.70 -10.07
CA ALA A 320 -20.67 34.41 -9.42
C ALA A 320 -21.99 33.63 -9.54
N ASN A 321 -21.99 32.60 -10.38
CA ASN A 321 -23.07 31.62 -10.45
C ASN A 321 -23.05 30.79 -9.15
N ARG A 322 -23.71 31.33 -8.12
CA ARG A 322 -23.79 30.73 -6.77
C ARG A 322 -24.82 29.60 -6.80
N LEU A 323 -24.40 28.44 -7.29
CA LEU A 323 -25.11 27.18 -7.01
C LEU A 323 -24.98 26.91 -5.51
N VAL A 324 -26.00 27.33 -4.77
CA VAL A 324 -26.21 26.95 -3.37
C VAL A 324 -26.53 25.45 -3.37
N LEU A 325 -25.49 24.62 -3.28
CA LEU A 325 -25.63 23.21 -2.96
C LEU A 325 -25.90 23.08 -1.46
N ALA A 326 -27.12 22.66 -1.13
CA ALA A 326 -27.53 22.32 0.21
C ALA A 326 -26.56 21.30 0.84
N PRO A 327 -26.24 21.42 2.14
CA PRO A 327 -25.42 20.42 2.81
C PRO A 327 -26.12 19.06 2.72
N ALA A 328 -25.37 18.06 2.28
CA ALA A 328 -25.80 16.67 2.29
C ALA A 328 -26.16 16.29 3.73
N GLN A 329 -27.46 16.22 4.00
CA GLN A 329 -27.98 15.71 5.25
C GLN A 329 -27.44 14.29 5.42
N GLN A 330 -26.52 14.12 6.37
CA GLN A 330 -26.31 12.85 7.04
C GLN A 330 -27.64 12.49 7.69
N ARG A 331 -28.52 11.82 6.95
CA ARG A 331 -29.71 11.19 7.54
C ARG A 331 -29.16 10.16 8.51
N THR A 332 -29.42 10.36 9.80
CA THR A 332 -29.21 9.35 10.83
C THR A 332 -30.20 8.22 10.57
N SER A 333 -29.86 7.32 9.65
CA SER A 333 -30.64 6.11 9.43
C SER A 333 -30.68 5.30 10.74
N PRO A 334 -31.86 4.78 11.12
CA PRO A 334 -31.99 3.95 12.31
C PRO A 334 -31.09 2.73 12.21
N ASP A 335 -30.63 2.24 13.36
CA ASP A 335 -29.81 1.03 13.45
C ASP A 335 -30.59 -0.14 12.82
N PRO A 336 -30.02 -0.85 11.82
CA PRO A 336 -30.73 -1.92 11.12
C PRO A 336 -31.12 -3.10 12.02
N CYS A 337 -30.54 -3.19 13.22
CA CYS A 337 -30.85 -4.23 14.20
C CYS A 337 -31.80 -3.75 15.32
N CYS A 338 -32.18 -2.48 15.33
CA CYS A 338 -33.24 -2.02 16.23
C CYS A 338 -34.61 -2.29 15.60
N PRO A 339 -35.54 -2.95 16.32
CA PRO A 339 -36.92 -3.05 15.84
C PRO A 339 -37.53 -1.66 15.71
N VAL A 340 -38.07 -1.34 14.54
CA VAL A 340 -38.90 -0.15 14.35
C VAL A 340 -40.14 -0.34 15.22
N ARG A 341 -40.27 0.48 16.26
CA ARG A 341 -41.49 0.55 17.07
C ARG A 341 -42.60 1.20 16.27
#